data_AF-A0A1G5G120-F1
#
_entry.id   AF-A0A1G5G120-F1
#
_cell.length_a   1.000
_cell.length_b   1.000
_cell.length_c   1.000
_cell.angle_alpha   90.00
_cell.angle_beta   90.00
_cell.angle_gamma   90.00
#
_symmetry.space_group_name_H-M   'P 1'
#
loop_
_entity.id
_entity.type
_entity.pdbx_description
1 polymer ?
#
loop_
_entity_poly.entity_id
_entity_poly.type
_entity_poly.pdbx_seq_one_letter_code
_entity_poly.pdbx_strand_id
1 'polypeptide(L)'
;MHRIFGTPFAAVYPLYLAKVERKGRTKTELDAVVTWLTGFDDDAIAAQVATGATFAEFFEAADLNPAVSMITGVVCGVRVEDIEDPLMRRIRYLDKLVDELAKGTSLEKVLRS
;
A
#
# COMPACT_ATOMS: atom_id res chain seq x y z
N MET A 1 2.03 -7.20 -19.66
CA MET A 1 1.84 -5.96 -18.86
C MET A 1 0.52 -6.08 -18.12
N HIS A 2 0.54 -6.09 -16.78
CA HIS A 2 -0.69 -6.20 -16.00
C HIS A 2 -1.45 -4.88 -15.98
N ARG A 3 -2.78 -4.93 -16.15
CA ARG A 3 -3.66 -3.73 -16.17
C ARG A 3 -3.47 -2.83 -14.95
N ILE A 4 -3.18 -3.43 -13.79
CA ILE A 4 -3.02 -2.69 -12.53
C ILE A 4 -1.86 -1.70 -12.54
N PHE A 5 -0.81 -1.92 -13.35
CA PHE A 5 0.35 -1.02 -13.39
C PHE A 5 -0.01 0.37 -13.92
N GLY A 6 -0.93 0.43 -14.88
CA GLY A 6 -1.45 1.68 -15.45
C GLY A 6 -2.70 2.21 -14.76
N THR A 7 -3.15 1.58 -13.65
CA THR A 7 -4.29 2.10 -12.89
C THR A 7 -3.83 3.27 -12.02
N PRO A 8 -4.54 4.41 -12.02
CA PRO A 8 -4.24 5.51 -11.11
C PRO A 8 -4.34 5.11 -9.64
N PHE A 9 -3.35 5.47 -8.81
CA PHE A 9 -3.39 5.26 -7.37
C PHE A 9 -4.62 5.94 -6.75
N ALA A 10 -4.94 7.16 -7.21
CA ALA A 10 -6.12 7.92 -6.83
C ALA A 10 -7.46 7.16 -7.01
N ALA A 11 -7.53 6.23 -7.97
CA ALA A 11 -8.72 5.41 -8.19
C ALA A 11 -8.85 4.27 -7.18
N VAL A 12 -7.74 3.83 -6.58
CA VAL A 12 -7.69 2.68 -5.66
C VAL A 12 -7.65 3.12 -4.20
N TYR A 13 -7.01 4.25 -3.88
CA TYR A 13 -6.92 4.76 -2.52
C TYR A 13 -8.28 4.89 -1.80
N PRO A 14 -9.36 5.44 -2.41
CA PRO A 14 -10.67 5.48 -1.78
C PRO A 14 -11.24 4.09 -1.45
N LEU A 15 -10.87 3.06 -2.22
CA LEU A 15 -11.28 1.68 -1.96
C LEU A 15 -10.54 1.08 -0.76
N TYR A 16 -9.26 1.43 -0.58
CA TYR A 16 -8.52 1.09 0.63
C TYR A 16 -9.10 1.79 1.84
N LEU A 17 -9.38 3.10 1.76
CA LEU A 17 -9.97 3.86 2.83
C LEU A 17 -11.31 3.26 3.26
N ALA A 18 -12.22 3.04 2.32
CA ALA A 18 -13.50 2.41 2.60
C ALA A 18 -13.35 0.97 3.16
N LYS A 19 -12.30 0.22 2.79
CA LYS A 19 -12.02 -1.12 3.35
C LYS A 19 -11.65 -1.04 4.82
N VAL A 20 -10.75 -0.12 5.20
CA VAL A 20 -10.27 0.00 6.58
C VAL A 20 -11.34 0.66 7.47
N GLU A 21 -12.08 1.65 6.98
CA GLU A 21 -13.17 2.31 7.73
C GLU A 21 -14.31 1.35 8.06
N ARG A 22 -14.68 0.45 7.14
CA ARG A 22 -15.63 -0.64 7.41
C ARG A 22 -15.19 -1.60 8.52
N LYS A 23 -13.93 -1.50 8.95
CA LYS A 23 -13.32 -2.30 10.02
C LYS A 23 -12.98 -1.47 11.25
N GLY A 24 -13.50 -0.24 11.33
CA GLY A 24 -13.29 0.66 12.47
C GLY A 24 -11.91 1.32 12.52
N ARG A 25 -11.17 1.29 11.40
CA ARG A 25 -9.87 1.96 11.25
C ARG A 25 -10.06 3.34 10.63
N THR A 26 -9.01 4.15 10.69
CA THR A 26 -9.05 5.55 10.29
C THR A 26 -8.23 5.82 9.04
N LYS A 27 -8.51 6.97 8.38
CA LYS A 27 -7.67 7.50 7.30
C LYS A 27 -6.23 7.69 7.77
N THR A 28 -6.01 8.24 8.97
CA THR A 28 -4.67 8.45 9.54
C THR A 28 -3.87 7.17 9.66
N GLU A 29 -4.50 6.05 10.07
CA GLU A 29 -3.82 4.75 10.09
C GLU A 29 -3.49 4.25 8.68
N LEU A 30 -4.35 4.47 7.69
CA LEU A 30 -4.06 4.13 6.29
C LEU A 30 -2.90 4.97 5.74
N ASP A 31 -2.90 6.27 5.98
CA ASP A 31 -1.83 7.16 5.54
C ASP A 31 -0.50 6.77 6.19
N ALA A 32 -0.48 6.46 7.48
CA ALA A 32 0.71 5.97 8.17
C ALA A 32 1.26 4.68 7.52
N VAL A 33 0.38 3.77 7.06
CA VAL A 33 0.80 2.58 6.30
C VAL A 33 1.42 2.96 4.95
N VAL A 34 0.81 3.89 4.22
CA VAL A 34 1.34 4.35 2.93
C VAL A 34 2.68 5.06 3.12
N THR A 35 2.79 5.97 4.08
CA THR A 35 4.03 6.66 4.47
C THR A 35 5.11 5.67 4.83
N TRP A 36 4.80 4.71 5.71
CA TRP A 36 5.78 3.72 6.12
C TRP A 36 6.27 2.87 4.95
N LEU A 37 5.43 2.55 3.97
CA LEU A 37 5.84 1.77 2.81
C LEU A 37 6.69 2.59 1.82
N THR A 38 6.33 3.84 1.58
CA THR A 38 6.75 4.62 0.40
C THR A 38 7.65 5.82 0.70
N GLY A 39 7.79 6.20 1.98
CA GLY A 39 8.48 7.41 2.41
C GLY A 39 7.71 8.70 2.17
N PHE A 40 6.50 8.64 1.59
CA PHE A 40 5.67 9.82 1.36
C PHE A 40 5.11 10.39 2.66
N ASP A 41 5.22 11.71 2.85
CA ASP A 41 4.49 12.43 3.88
C ASP A 41 3.02 12.65 3.47
N ASP A 42 2.23 13.26 4.37
CA ASP A 42 0.80 13.49 4.15
C ASP A 42 0.53 14.34 2.89
N ASP A 43 1.39 15.34 2.61
CA ASP A 43 1.27 16.21 1.44
C ASP A 43 1.58 15.45 0.15
N ALA A 44 2.62 14.60 0.15
CA ALA A 44 2.95 13.74 -0.97
C ALA A 44 1.83 12.72 -1.22
N ILE A 45 1.27 12.10 -0.18
CA ILE A 45 0.11 11.20 -0.32
C ILE A 45 -1.07 11.96 -0.92
N ALA A 46 -1.38 13.15 -0.41
CA ALA A 46 -2.46 13.98 -0.94
C ALA A 46 -2.23 14.33 -2.42
N ALA A 47 -1.01 14.64 -2.83
CA ALA A 47 -0.66 14.88 -4.23
C ALA A 47 -0.83 13.62 -5.10
N GLN A 48 -0.42 12.45 -4.62
CA GLN A 48 -0.62 11.17 -5.33
C GLN A 48 -2.11 10.81 -5.47
N VAL A 49 -2.95 11.20 -4.50
CA VAL A 49 -4.41 11.00 -4.56
C VAL A 49 -5.11 12.06 -5.41
N ALA A 50 -4.57 13.27 -5.51
CA ALA A 50 -5.12 14.34 -6.34
C ALA A 50 -4.75 14.20 -7.82
N THR A 51 -3.64 13.51 -8.12
CA THR A 51 -3.13 13.30 -9.48
C THR A 51 -3.62 11.99 -10.09
N GLY A 52 -3.51 11.88 -11.41
CA GLY A 52 -3.78 10.64 -12.14
C GLY A 52 -2.61 9.66 -12.17
N ALA A 53 -1.62 9.81 -11.26
CA ALA A 53 -0.40 9.00 -11.27
C ALA A 53 -0.74 7.51 -11.17
N THR A 54 -0.23 6.76 -12.12
CA THR A 54 -0.39 5.31 -12.19
C THR A 54 0.39 4.63 -11.07
N PHE A 55 0.08 3.37 -10.75
CA PHE A 55 0.89 2.61 -9.79
C PHE A 55 2.36 2.52 -10.18
N ALA A 56 2.68 2.48 -11.48
CA ALA A 56 4.05 2.53 -11.96
C ALA A 56 4.74 3.83 -11.51
N GLU A 57 4.14 4.98 -11.82
CA GLU A 57 4.68 6.31 -11.47
C GLU A 57 4.72 6.53 -9.95
N PHE A 58 3.67 6.09 -9.24
CA PHE A 58 3.59 6.14 -7.77
C PHE A 58 4.76 5.40 -7.11
N PHE A 59 5.07 4.18 -7.56
CA PHE A 59 6.16 3.39 -7.00
C PHE A 59 7.54 3.71 -7.59
N GLU A 60 7.61 4.49 -8.66
CA GLU A 60 8.85 5.08 -9.18
C GLU A 60 9.27 6.29 -8.35
N ALA A 61 8.29 7.09 -7.88
CA ALA A 61 8.54 8.23 -6.99
C ALA A 61 8.77 7.83 -5.52
N ALA A 62 8.41 6.60 -5.13
CA ALA A 62 8.51 6.12 -3.75
C ALA A 62 9.92 5.67 -3.37
N ASP A 63 10.36 6.03 -2.15
CA ASP A 63 11.53 5.44 -1.51
C ASP A 63 11.07 4.36 -0.52
N LEU A 64 11.23 3.09 -0.92
CA LEU A 64 10.69 1.99 -0.14
C LEU A 64 11.44 1.81 1.17
N ASN A 65 10.70 1.65 2.26
CA ASN A 65 11.28 1.37 3.55
C ASN A 65 12.15 0.09 3.52
N PRO A 66 13.36 0.09 4.09
CA PRO A 66 14.23 -1.09 4.11
C PRO A 66 13.59 -2.36 4.71
N ALA A 67 12.63 -2.18 5.62
CA ALA A 67 11.90 -3.26 6.26
C ALA A 67 10.83 -3.92 5.38
N VAL A 68 10.61 -3.50 4.13
CA VAL A 68 9.62 -4.13 3.21
C VAL A 68 9.89 -5.61 2.96
N SER A 69 11.13 -6.07 3.12
CA SER A 69 11.50 -7.49 3.07
C SER A 69 10.81 -8.34 4.15
N MET A 70 10.34 -7.73 5.24
CA MET A 70 9.59 -8.39 6.30
C MET A 70 8.10 -8.59 5.96
N ILE A 71 7.62 -8.05 4.84
CA ILE A 71 6.23 -8.21 4.40
C ILE A 71 6.11 -9.56 3.69
N THR A 72 5.61 -10.56 4.42
CA THR A 72 5.51 -11.95 3.95
C THR A 72 4.10 -12.50 4.07
N GLY A 73 3.85 -13.62 3.39
CA GLY A 73 2.61 -14.37 3.43
C GLY A 73 1.70 -14.08 2.23
N VAL A 74 0.43 -14.43 2.39
CA VAL A 74 -0.53 -14.42 1.26
C VAL A 74 -1.42 -13.19 1.29
N VAL A 75 -1.65 -12.59 0.12
CA VAL A 75 -2.65 -11.55 -0.15
C VAL A 75 -3.15 -11.68 -1.59
N CYS A 76 -4.43 -11.39 -1.84
CA CYS A 76 -5.02 -11.51 -3.19
C CYS A 76 -4.81 -12.88 -3.86
N GLY A 77 -4.71 -13.97 -3.06
CA GLY A 77 -4.49 -15.33 -3.55
C GLY A 77 -3.05 -15.68 -3.93
N VAL A 78 -2.08 -14.78 -3.73
CA VAL A 78 -0.67 -15.00 -4.06
C VAL A 78 0.22 -14.78 -2.85
N ARG A 79 1.34 -15.50 -2.79
CA ARG A 79 2.39 -15.33 -1.78
C ARG A 79 3.31 -14.18 -2.21
N VAL A 80 3.48 -13.17 -1.37
CA VAL A 80 4.15 -11.91 -1.75
C VAL A 80 5.64 -12.11 -2.03
N GLU A 81 6.29 -12.93 -1.22
CA GLU A 81 7.71 -13.27 -1.35
C GLU A 81 8.04 -14.05 -2.64
N ASP A 82 7.07 -14.73 -3.25
CA ASP A 82 7.25 -15.50 -4.49
C ASP A 82 7.02 -14.65 -5.76
N ILE A 83 6.65 -13.38 -5.62
CA ILE A 83 6.36 -12.51 -6.77
C ILE A 83 7.67 -12.05 -7.42
N GLU A 84 7.87 -12.48 -8.67
CA GLU A 84 9.05 -12.13 -9.47
C GLU A 84 9.01 -10.69 -10.00
N ASP A 85 7.84 -10.22 -10.46
CA ASP A 85 7.69 -8.87 -11.00
C ASP A 85 7.84 -7.82 -9.89
N PRO A 86 8.86 -6.93 -9.95
CA PRO A 86 9.15 -6.00 -8.86
C PRO A 86 8.00 -5.03 -8.57
N LEU A 87 7.32 -4.52 -9.60
CA LEU A 87 6.22 -3.57 -9.43
C LEU A 87 4.99 -4.28 -8.86
N MET A 88 4.66 -5.48 -9.35
CA MET A 88 3.59 -6.28 -8.78
C MET A 88 3.85 -6.60 -7.31
N ARG A 89 5.09 -6.91 -6.95
CA ARG A 89 5.47 -7.18 -5.55
C ARG A 89 5.26 -5.96 -4.68
N ARG A 90 5.65 -4.76 -5.14
CA ARG A 90 5.41 -3.48 -4.45
C ARG A 90 3.91 -3.19 -4.24
N ILE A 91 3.10 -3.39 -5.28
CA ILE A 91 1.63 -3.26 -5.17
C ILE A 91 1.07 -4.24 -4.14
N ARG A 92 1.57 -5.48 -4.13
CA ARG A 92 1.13 -6.50 -3.17
C ARG A 92 1.63 -6.27 -1.76
N TYR A 93 2.76 -5.59 -1.56
CA TYR A 93 3.15 -5.09 -0.25
C TYR A 93 2.11 -4.12 0.30
N LEU A 94 1.67 -3.14 -0.50
CA LEU A 94 0.63 -2.21 -0.08
C LEU A 94 -0.68 -2.94 0.26
N ASP A 95 -1.14 -3.82 -0.64
CA ASP A 95 -2.35 -4.63 -0.39
C ASP A 95 -2.24 -5.43 0.92
N LYS A 96 -1.07 -6.01 1.19
CA LYS A 96 -0.82 -6.81 2.38
C LYS A 96 -0.92 -5.99 3.66
N LEU A 97 -0.29 -4.81 3.71
CA LEU A 97 -0.32 -3.94 4.89
C LEU A 97 -1.75 -3.43 5.15
N VAL A 98 -2.46 -3.00 4.11
CA VAL A 98 -3.86 -2.57 4.22
C VAL A 98 -4.76 -3.73 4.66
N ASP A 99 -4.51 -4.94 4.19
CA ASP A 99 -5.25 -6.14 4.62
C ASP A 99 -5.01 -6.51 6.08
N GLU A 100 -3.76 -6.42 6.55
CA GLU A 100 -3.42 -6.62 7.97
C GLU A 100 -4.11 -5.58 8.86
N LEU A 101 -4.06 -4.31 8.47
CA LEU A 101 -4.74 -3.22 9.19
C LEU A 101 -6.25 -3.46 9.27
N ALA A 102 -6.89 -3.82 8.14
CA ALA A 102 -8.31 -4.14 8.06
C ALA A 102 -8.71 -5.42 8.82
N LYS A 103 -7.78 -6.35 9.05
CA LYS A 103 -7.99 -7.56 9.86
C LYS A 103 -7.86 -7.32 11.36
N GLY A 104 -7.57 -6.09 11.79
CA GLY A 104 -7.48 -5.73 13.20
C GLY A 104 -6.07 -5.85 13.78
N THR A 105 -5.03 -6.10 12.97
CA THR A 105 -3.64 -6.00 13.43
C THR A 105 -3.37 -4.57 13.90
N SER A 106 -2.66 -4.41 15.03
CA SER A 106 -2.30 -3.08 15.55
C SER A 106 -1.39 -2.35 14.56
N LEU A 107 -1.50 -1.02 14.51
CA LEU A 107 -0.71 -0.21 13.59
C LEU A 107 0.79 -0.50 13.74
N GLU A 108 1.33 -0.47 14.96
CA GLU A 108 2.71 -0.84 15.29
C GLU A 108 3.17 -2.14 14.62
N LYS A 109 2.37 -3.21 14.73
CA LYS A 109 2.68 -4.50 14.07
C LYS A 109 2.59 -4.42 12.55
N VAL A 110 1.65 -3.68 11.99
CA VAL A 110 1.56 -3.44 10.54
C VAL A 110 2.84 -2.72 10.06
N LEU A 111 3.31 -1.74 10.81
CA LEU A 111 4.52 -0.96 10.52
C LEU A 111 5.83 -1.68 10.92
N ARG A 112 5.75 -2.96 11.33
CA ARG A 112 6.92 -3.75 11.74
C ARG A 112 7.80 -3.05 12.78
N SER A 113 7.17 -2.24 13.65
CA SER A 113 7.81 -1.49 14.73
C SER A 113 7.41 -2.05 16.09
#